data_AF-A0AAV4CIR4-F1
#
_entry.id   AF-A0AAV4CIR4-F1
#
_cell.length_a   1.000
_cell.length_b   1.000
_cell.length_c   1.000
_cell.angle_alpha   90.00
_cell.angle_beta   90.00
_cell.angle_gamma   90.00
#
_symmetry.space_group_name_H-M   'P 1'
#
loop_
_entity.id
_entity.type
_entity.pdbx_description
1 polymer ?
#
loop_
_entity_poly.entity_id
_entity_poly.type
_entity_poly.pdbx_seq_one_letter_code
_entity_poly.pdbx_strand_id
1 'polypeptide(L)'
;MYYPMRSIRTHQFHLIHNLHFRMPFMIDQDFFVSPTFQDLLNRTRLGLPLHWYKTLKEYYYRPQWELYDIRSDPREEVNLAGKQQFVEIFKSLRIQLNFWQNITADPWICAPGGVLEYQGKHKAHPVCLSLENGLKNEL
;
A
#
# COMPACT_ATOMS: atom_id res chain seq x y z
N MET A 1 -2.65 13.70 7.99
CA MET A 1 -2.02 13.01 6.84
C MET A 1 -2.97 11.94 6.34
N TYR A 2 -3.22 11.83 5.03
CA TYR A 2 -4.17 10.88 4.43
C TYR A 2 -3.48 10.02 3.36
N TYR A 3 -2.93 8.89 3.79
CA TYR A 3 -2.31 7.88 2.93
C TYR A 3 -2.72 6.48 3.44
N PRO A 4 -3.99 6.08 3.24
CA PRO A 4 -4.48 4.83 3.79
C PRO A 4 -3.76 3.63 3.15
N MET A 5 -3.32 2.72 4.01
CA MET A 5 -2.66 1.47 3.63
C MET A 5 -3.38 0.31 4.31
N ARG A 6 -3.38 -0.85 3.66
CA ARG A 6 -3.82 -2.12 4.24
C ARG A 6 -2.73 -3.14 4.07
N SER A 7 -2.53 -4.01 5.04
CA SER A 7 -1.51 -5.04 4.91
C SER A 7 -1.92 -6.33 5.58
N ILE A 8 -1.35 -7.42 5.08
CA ILE A 8 -1.40 -8.73 5.70
C ILE A 8 -0.01 -9.33 5.70
N ARG A 9 0.39 -9.89 6.83
CA ARG A 9 1.69 -10.50 7.02
C ARG A 9 1.53 -11.93 7.50
N THR A 10 2.22 -12.84 6.84
CA THR A 10 2.41 -14.23 7.25
C THR A 10 3.84 -14.42 7.77
N HIS A 11 4.21 -15.64 8.11
CA HIS A 11 5.59 -15.96 8.50
C HIS A 11 6.64 -15.76 7.40
N GLN A 12 6.24 -15.74 6.12
CA GLN A 12 7.17 -15.60 5.00
C GLN A 12 6.87 -14.42 4.10
N PHE A 13 5.62 -14.01 3.96
CA PHE A 13 5.23 -12.95 3.03
C PHE A 13 4.54 -11.79 3.72
N HIS A 14 4.81 -10.57 3.24
CA HIS A 14 4.09 -9.36 3.61
C HIS A 14 3.52 -8.71 2.35
N LEU A 15 2.21 -8.50 2.34
CA LEU A 15 1.48 -7.81 1.28
C LEU A 15 0.98 -6.48 1.82
N ILE A 16 1.22 -5.40 1.07
CA ILE A 16 0.76 -4.03 1.35
C ILE A 16 -0.04 -3.51 0.16
N HIS A 17 -1.18 -2.89 0.43
CA HIS A 17 -2.03 -2.15 -0.50
C HIS A 17 -1.99 -0.66 -0.18
N ASN A 18 -1.35 0.12 -1.02
CA ASN A 18 -1.34 1.58 -0.95
C ASN A 18 -2.55 2.13 -1.72
N LEU A 19 -3.61 2.52 -1.02
CA LEU A 19 -4.83 3.01 -1.68
C LEU A 19 -4.58 4.34 -2.40
N HIS A 20 -3.69 5.18 -1.88
CA HIS A 20 -3.36 6.51 -2.41
C HIS A 20 -1.99 6.57 -3.09
N PHE A 21 -1.59 5.49 -3.77
CA PHE A 21 -0.26 5.29 -4.34
C PHE A 21 0.20 6.34 -5.37
N ARG A 22 -0.73 7.02 -6.05
CA ARG A 22 -0.40 8.08 -7.02
C ARG A 22 0.04 9.40 -6.37
N MET A 23 -0.21 9.56 -5.08
CA MET A 23 0.22 10.73 -4.29
C MET A 23 1.51 10.39 -3.52
N PRO A 24 2.35 11.37 -3.17
CA PRO A 24 3.52 11.12 -2.34
C PRO A 24 3.12 10.66 -0.92
N PHE A 25 3.86 9.72 -0.37
CA PHE A 25 3.79 9.37 1.05
C PHE A 25 4.04 10.62 1.90
N MET A 26 3.14 10.88 2.86
CA MET A 26 3.20 12.11 3.64
C MET A 26 4.21 11.99 4.79
N ILE A 27 4.88 13.09 5.09
CA ILE A 27 5.78 13.23 6.24
C ILE A 27 5.09 14.04 7.33
N ASP A 28 5.16 13.54 8.56
CA ASP A 28 4.66 14.22 9.74
C ASP A 28 5.59 15.35 10.20
N GLN A 29 5.03 16.37 10.86
CA GLN A 29 5.78 17.57 11.22
C GLN A 29 6.94 17.27 12.17
N ASP A 30 6.74 16.32 13.09
CA ASP A 30 7.71 15.96 14.11
C ASP A 30 8.89 15.19 13.49
N PHE A 31 8.62 14.17 12.65
CA PHE A 31 9.68 13.46 11.94
C PHE A 31 10.39 14.36 10.93
N PHE A 32 9.68 15.29 10.28
CA PHE A 32 10.27 16.20 9.31
C PHE A 32 11.43 16.98 9.90
N VAL A 33 11.29 17.50 11.12
CA VAL A 33 12.34 18.30 11.78
C VAL A 33 13.44 17.45 12.43
N SER A 34 13.35 16.12 12.38
CA SER A 34 14.38 15.25 12.95
C SER A 34 15.74 15.45 12.25
N PRO A 35 16.87 15.41 13.00
CA PRO A 35 18.20 15.54 12.40
C PRO A 35 18.47 14.50 11.29
N THR A 36 17.96 13.28 11.47
CA THR A 36 18.09 12.18 10.51
C THR A 36 17.38 12.50 9.19
N PHE A 37 16.13 12.97 9.24
CA PHE A 37 15.40 13.30 8.03
C PHE A 37 15.94 14.56 7.35
N GLN A 38 16.39 15.55 8.12
CA GLN A 38 17.04 16.74 7.58
C GLN A 38 18.36 16.42 6.87
N ASP A 39 19.20 15.52 7.40
CA ASP A 39 20.41 15.05 6.70
C ASP A 39 20.03 14.35 5.38
N LEU A 40 19.02 13.48 5.40
CA LEU A 40 18.51 12.79 4.21
C LEU A 40 18.03 13.78 3.13
N LEU A 41 17.27 14.81 3.51
CA LEU A 41 16.81 15.87 2.60
C LEU A 41 17.99 16.67 2.03
N ASN A 42 18.95 17.05 2.87
CA ASN A 42 20.10 17.84 2.45
C ASN A 42 21.00 17.07 1.49
N ARG A 43 21.33 15.81 1.81
CA ARG A 43 22.10 14.94 0.91
C ARG A 43 21.38 14.75 -0.43
N THR A 44 20.07 14.54 -0.40
CA THR A 44 19.28 14.40 -1.64
C THR A 44 19.34 15.67 -2.49
N ARG A 45 19.17 16.86 -1.89
CA ARG A 45 19.26 18.16 -2.60
C ARG A 45 20.64 18.39 -3.21
N LEU A 46 21.69 17.97 -2.51
CA LEU A 46 23.08 18.13 -2.95
C LEU A 46 23.56 17.01 -3.87
N GLY A 47 22.71 16.00 -4.17
CA GLY A 47 23.12 14.84 -4.97
C GLY A 47 24.20 13.97 -4.31
N LEU A 48 24.30 14.01 -2.98
CA LEU A 48 25.26 13.23 -2.22
C LEU A 48 24.75 11.80 -1.96
N PRO A 49 25.66 10.82 -1.75
CA PRO A 49 25.27 9.49 -1.33
C PRO A 49 24.44 9.50 -0.06
N LEU A 50 23.34 8.74 -0.08
CA LEU A 50 22.46 8.55 1.07
C LEU A 50 22.96 7.34 1.86
N HIS A 51 23.01 7.46 3.19
CA HIS A 51 23.27 6.33 4.08
C HIS A 51 21.98 5.52 4.32
N TRP A 52 21.27 5.24 3.23
CA TRP A 52 19.96 4.62 3.25
C TRP A 52 19.79 3.71 2.04
N TYR A 53 19.05 2.61 2.23
CA TYR A 53 18.81 1.59 1.21
C TYR A 53 17.70 1.96 0.22
N LYS A 54 17.10 3.16 0.36
CA LYS A 54 16.12 3.74 -0.55
C LYS A 54 16.51 5.17 -0.91
N THR A 55 15.85 5.71 -1.92
CA THR A 55 15.82 7.13 -2.25
C THR A 55 14.53 7.77 -1.74
N LEU A 56 14.54 9.10 -1.56
CA LEU A 56 13.30 9.84 -1.26
C LEU A 56 12.23 9.66 -2.34
N LYS A 57 12.62 9.53 -3.62
CA LYS A 57 11.67 9.31 -4.71
C LYS A 57 10.91 8.01 -4.55
N GLU A 58 11.61 6.91 -4.26
CA GLU A 58 11.00 5.59 -4.02
C GLU A 58 10.16 5.59 -2.75
N TYR A 59 10.60 6.29 -1.71
CA TYR A 59 9.85 6.39 -0.45
C TYR A 59 8.53 7.13 -0.61
N TYR A 60 8.52 8.20 -1.40
CA TYR A 60 7.32 9.00 -1.68
C TYR A 60 6.37 8.30 -2.65
N TYR A 61 6.87 7.81 -3.77
CA TYR A 61 6.03 7.27 -4.85
C TYR A 61 6.09 5.75 -4.86
N ARG A 62 5.22 5.16 -4.05
CA ARG A 62 5.11 3.70 -3.88
C ARG A 62 4.13 3.12 -4.89
N PRO A 63 4.31 1.87 -5.34
CA PRO A 63 3.32 1.20 -6.18
C PRO A 63 2.04 0.89 -5.39
N GLN A 64 0.93 0.64 -6.09
CA GLN A 64 -0.33 0.28 -5.44
C GLN A 64 -0.21 -0.98 -4.60
N TRP A 65 0.53 -1.96 -5.08
CA TRP A 65 0.71 -3.25 -4.42
C TRP A 65 2.20 -3.53 -4.21
N GLU A 66 2.54 -3.90 -2.98
CA GLU A 66 3.88 -4.29 -2.57
C GLU A 66 3.82 -5.68 -1.93
N LEU A 67 4.50 -6.66 -2.50
CA LEU A 67 4.60 -8.01 -1.95
C LEU A 67 6.07 -8.32 -1.69
N TYR A 68 6.40 -8.75 -0.49
CA TYR A 68 7.77 -9.09 -0.10
C TYR A 68 7.83 -10.50 0.49
N ASP A 69 8.92 -11.21 0.21
CA ASP A 69 9.32 -12.41 0.95
C ASP A 69 10.26 -11.99 2.08
N ILE A 70 9.72 -11.82 3.28
CA ILE A 70 10.46 -11.31 4.45
C ILE A 70 11.50 -12.30 4.99
N ARG A 71 11.48 -13.57 4.57
CA ARG A 71 12.51 -14.54 4.96
C ARG A 71 13.78 -14.36 4.14
N SER A 72 13.63 -14.15 2.84
CA SER A 72 14.77 -13.95 1.92
C SER A 72 15.17 -12.48 1.79
N ASP A 73 14.23 -11.55 1.96
CA ASP A 73 14.43 -10.10 1.93
C ASP A 73 13.84 -9.44 3.18
N PRO A 74 14.55 -9.47 4.33
CA PRO A 74 14.06 -8.88 5.58
C PRO A 74 13.91 -7.35 5.54
N ARG A 75 14.47 -6.69 4.51
CA ARG A 75 14.47 -5.22 4.36
C ARG A 75 13.39 -4.72 3.41
N GLU A 76 12.66 -5.64 2.76
CA GLU A 76 11.54 -5.31 1.86
C GLU A 76 11.98 -4.36 0.73
N GLU A 77 13.10 -4.71 0.10
CA GLU A 77 13.72 -3.96 -0.99
C GLU A 77 13.16 -4.39 -2.35
N VAL A 78 12.88 -5.69 -2.51
CA VAL A 78 12.48 -6.27 -3.80
C VAL A 78 10.99 -6.57 -3.83
N ASN A 79 10.21 -5.66 -4.44
CA ASN A 79 8.79 -5.91 -4.66
C ASN A 79 8.57 -7.08 -5.64
N LEU A 80 7.73 -8.03 -5.21
CA LEU A 80 7.37 -9.25 -5.92
C LEU A 80 5.99 -9.16 -6.59
N ALA A 81 5.22 -8.11 -6.32
CA ALA A 81 3.90 -7.90 -6.92
C ALA A 81 4.03 -7.80 -8.45
N GLY A 82 3.13 -8.50 -9.17
CA GLY A 82 3.12 -8.56 -10.64
C GLY A 82 4.10 -9.57 -11.26
N LYS A 83 4.96 -10.23 -10.47
CA LYS A 83 5.83 -11.31 -10.98
C LYS A 83 5.05 -12.62 -11.10
N GLN A 84 5.13 -13.27 -12.26
CA GLN A 84 4.35 -14.47 -12.59
C GLN A 84 4.46 -15.58 -11.53
N GLN A 85 5.66 -15.80 -10.99
CA GLN A 85 5.93 -16.84 -9.99
C GLN A 85 5.24 -16.62 -8.63
N PHE A 86 4.74 -15.41 -8.34
CA PHE A 86 4.11 -15.06 -7.07
C PHE A 86 2.61 -14.75 -7.19
N VAL A 87 1.99 -14.98 -8.36
CA VAL A 87 0.58 -14.64 -8.61
C VAL A 87 -0.36 -15.34 -7.64
N GLU A 88 -0.15 -16.63 -7.36
CA GLU A 88 -1.02 -17.40 -6.46
C GLU A 88 -0.85 -16.98 -5.00
N ILE A 89 0.38 -16.64 -4.58
CA ILE A 89 0.65 -16.09 -3.24
C ILE A 89 -0.04 -14.73 -3.09
N PHE A 90 0.11 -13.85 -4.09
CA PHE A 90 -0.54 -12.54 -4.11
C PHE A 90 -2.06 -12.66 -3.99
N LYS A 91 -2.70 -13.51 -4.81
CA LYS A 91 -4.15 -13.74 -4.78
C LYS A 91 -4.61 -14.25 -3.41
N SER A 92 -3.92 -15.25 -2.85
CA SER A 92 -4.26 -15.84 -1.55
C SER A 92 -4.21 -14.79 -0.43
N LEU A 93 -3.14 -13.98 -0.38
CA LEU A 93 -3.01 -12.92 0.61
C LEU A 93 -4.05 -11.81 0.41
N ARG A 94 -4.37 -11.46 -0.84
CA ARG A 94 -5.41 -10.47 -1.13
C ARG A 94 -6.79 -10.92 -0.66
N ILE A 95 -7.14 -12.19 -0.87
CA ILE A 95 -8.40 -12.78 -0.39
C ILE A 95 -8.47 -12.70 1.15
N GLN A 96 -7.40 -13.09 1.83
CA GLN A 96 -7.34 -13.03 3.29
C GLN A 96 -7.44 -11.59 3.82
N LEU A 97 -6.76 -10.65 3.17
CA LEU A 97 -6.83 -9.23 3.51
C LEU A 97 -8.25 -8.68 3.33
N ASN A 98 -8.87 -8.96 2.19
CA ASN A 98 -10.24 -8.52 1.91
C ASN A 98 -11.26 -9.15 2.88
N PHE A 99 -11.11 -10.44 3.19
CA PHE A 99 -11.92 -11.10 4.21
C PHE A 99 -11.83 -10.38 5.55
N TRP A 100 -10.62 -10.04 6.00
CA TRP A 100 -10.41 -9.32 7.25
C TRP A 100 -11.01 -7.91 7.22
N GLN A 101 -10.84 -7.18 6.12
CA GLN A 101 -11.49 -5.87 5.93
C GLN A 101 -13.02 -5.98 6.01
N ASN A 102 -13.60 -7.04 5.45
CA ASN A 102 -15.05 -7.24 5.46
C ASN A 102 -15.58 -7.53 6.87
N ILE A 103 -14.99 -8.50 7.58
CA ILE A 103 -15.45 -8.86 8.93
C ILE A 103 -15.20 -7.76 9.97
N THR A 104 -14.29 -6.83 9.70
CA THR A 104 -14.03 -5.65 10.54
C THR A 104 -14.77 -4.40 10.09
N ALA A 105 -15.66 -4.52 9.10
CA ALA A 105 -16.44 -3.42 8.53
C ALA A 105 -15.57 -2.22 8.12
N ASP A 106 -14.44 -2.49 7.47
CA ASP A 106 -13.50 -1.47 7.02
C ASP A 106 -14.18 -0.49 6.04
N PRO A 107 -14.27 0.82 6.39
CA PRO A 107 -14.89 1.82 5.53
C PRO A 107 -14.22 1.98 4.16
N TRP A 108 -12.97 1.53 4.01
CA TRP A 108 -12.19 1.66 2.78
C TRP A 108 -12.16 0.37 1.94
N ILE A 109 -12.96 -0.65 2.26
CA ILE A 109 -12.92 -1.95 1.57
C ILE A 109 -13.06 -1.89 0.03
N CYS A 110 -13.79 -0.91 -0.50
CA CYS A 110 -13.96 -0.73 -1.95
C CYS A 110 -13.01 0.32 -2.55
N ALA A 111 -12.28 1.08 -1.74
CA ALA A 111 -11.37 2.10 -2.22
C ALA A 111 -10.08 1.46 -2.78
N PRO A 112 -9.35 2.12 -3.70
CA PRO A 112 -9.64 3.42 -4.32
C PRO A 112 -10.46 3.33 -5.62
N GLY A 113 -10.76 2.12 -6.12
CA GLY A 113 -11.42 1.93 -7.42
C GLY A 113 -12.95 1.98 -7.37
N GLY A 114 -13.55 1.96 -6.18
CA GLY A 114 -14.98 1.83 -6.01
C GLY A 114 -15.54 2.46 -4.74
N VAL A 115 -16.86 2.35 -4.63
CA VAL A 115 -17.67 2.85 -3.50
C VAL A 115 -18.44 1.68 -2.88
N LEU A 116 -18.43 1.61 -1.56
CA LEU A 116 -19.23 0.64 -0.82
C LEU A 116 -20.69 1.11 -0.73
N GLU A 117 -21.57 0.42 -1.44
CA GLU A 117 -23.02 0.59 -1.31
C GLU A 117 -23.56 -0.47 -0.37
N TYR A 118 -23.68 -0.12 0.91
CA TYR A 118 -24.21 -0.99 1.98
C TYR A 118 -25.53 -0.47 2.57
N GLN A 119 -26.03 0.64 2.03
CA GLN A 119 -27.29 1.27 2.40
C GLN A 119 -28.22 1.38 1.18
N GLY A 120 -29.46 1.86 1.41
CA GLY A 120 -30.41 2.09 0.32
C GLY A 120 -30.69 0.85 -0.51
N LYS A 121 -30.49 0.96 -1.84
CA LYS A 121 -30.79 -0.10 -2.82
C LYS A 121 -30.02 -1.40 -2.57
N HIS A 122 -28.84 -1.32 -1.98
CA HIS A 122 -27.94 -2.47 -1.76
C HIS A 122 -27.89 -2.92 -0.30
N LYS A 123 -28.83 -2.47 0.55
CA LYS A 123 -28.83 -2.80 1.99
C LYS A 123 -28.86 -4.31 2.28
N ALA A 124 -29.59 -5.09 1.48
CA ALA A 124 -29.68 -6.55 1.67
C ALA A 124 -28.42 -7.30 1.19
N HIS A 125 -27.73 -6.73 0.19
CA HIS A 125 -26.54 -7.31 -0.43
C HIS A 125 -25.54 -6.18 -0.71
N PRO A 126 -24.71 -5.81 0.28
CA PRO A 126 -23.70 -4.77 0.11
C PRO A 126 -22.76 -5.10 -1.05
N VAL A 127 -22.44 -4.11 -1.87
CA VAL A 127 -21.58 -4.28 -3.05
C VAL A 127 -20.59 -3.15 -3.19
N CYS A 128 -19.44 -3.44 -3.77
CA CYS A 128 -18.51 -2.42 -4.25
C CYS A 128 -18.83 -2.07 -5.70
N LEU A 129 -19.25 -0.84 -5.96
CA LEU A 129 -19.51 -0.34 -7.31
C LEU A 129 -18.27 0.37 -7.87
N SER A 130 -17.98 0.17 -9.15
CA SER A 130 -16.88 0.81 -9.88
C SER A 130 -17.08 2.33 -9.96
N LEU A 131 -15.99 3.07 -9.78
CA LEU A 131 -15.93 4.52 -10.07
C LEU A 131 -15.55 4.81 -11.53
N GLU A 132 -15.21 3.79 -12.33
CA GLU A 132 -14.68 3.96 -13.69
C GLU A 132 -13.47 4.93 -13.76
N ASN A 133 -12.67 4.99 -12.68
CA ASN A 133 -11.58 5.95 -12.52
C ASN A 133 -10.23 5.47 -13.09
N GLY A 134 -10.26 4.45 -13.96
CA GLY A 134 -9.07 3.83 -14.55
C GLY A 134 -8.24 3.00 -13.58
N LEU A 135 -8.73 2.76 -12.36
CA LEU A 135 -8.22 1.74 -11.45
C LEU A 135 -9.13 0.52 -11.54
N LYS A 136 -8.54 -0.66 -11.62
CA LYS A 136 -9.34 -1.89 -11.62
C LYS A 136 -9.89 -2.13 -10.21
N ASN A 137 -11.21 -2.25 -10.10
CA ASN A 137 -11.84 -2.91 -8.96
C ASN A 137 -11.60 -4.41 -9.14
N GLU A 138 -10.51 -4.91 -8.57
CA GLU A 138 -10.18 -6.33 -8.63
C GLU A 138 -10.68 -7.07 -7.39
N LEU A 139 -11.97 -6.89 -7.09
CA LEU A 139 -12.70 -7.75 -6.15
C LEU A 139 -13.09 -9.04 -6.86
#